data_AF-A0A858RLL1-F1
#
_entry.id   AF-A0A858RLL1-F1
#
_cell.length_a   1.000
_cell.length_b   1.000
_cell.length_c   1.000
_cell.angle_alpha   90.00
_cell.angle_beta   90.00
_cell.angle_gamma   90.00
#
_symmetry.space_group_name_H-M   'P 1'
#
loop_
_entity.id
_entity.type
_entity.pdbx_description
1 polymer ?
#
loop_
_entity_poly.entity_id
_entity_poly.type
_entity_poly.pdbx_seq_one_letter_code
_entity_poly.pdbx_strand_id
1 'polypeptide(L)'
;MWTEALVIGCLLAAGLAVLLGLGIILPKEKVRSPPSPVPGPPPVPAEKFALEALEKFFEGASLEEKLPFVKDAGRVRPMMEDYHGRRGHPFPTMGRVSPGRLMSAGSRQLVLFEVEPFSGPRYPVAVDWDGFRHVVDWESLTAYGTMDWAKFVAEKPQGAQTMRVYGSALPADLWPPGMKKGWRTFRVEHRDSDVVIPVVANPEISRQLSKLVTGKRVPLTLEIVWNPAAGGGGSFEVLRLVAEGWSQ
;
A
#
# COMPACT_ATOMS: atom_id res chain seq x y z
N MET A 1 -15.31 -24.38 -81.71
CA MET A 1 -14.26 -24.60 -80.70
C MET A 1 -14.49 -23.70 -79.48
N TRP A 2 -15.56 -23.91 -78.69
CA TRP A 2 -15.83 -23.11 -77.46
C TRP A 2 -16.66 -23.90 -76.43
N THR A 3 -16.67 -25.24 -76.49
CA THR A 3 -17.57 -26.07 -75.66
C THR A 3 -16.84 -27.04 -74.72
N GLU A 4 -15.56 -27.32 -74.92
CA GLU A 4 -14.81 -28.28 -74.09
C GLU A 4 -14.11 -27.62 -72.88
N ALA A 5 -13.74 -26.34 -72.98
CA ALA A 5 -13.04 -25.63 -71.90
C ALA A 5 -13.94 -25.31 -70.68
N LEU A 6 -15.26 -25.32 -70.85
CA LEU A 6 -16.22 -24.91 -69.80
C LEU A 6 -16.63 -26.07 -68.87
N VAL A 7 -16.53 -27.32 -69.34
CA VAL A 7 -16.92 -28.51 -68.57
C VAL A 7 -15.81 -28.93 -67.59
N ILE A 8 -14.54 -28.74 -67.95
CA ILE A 8 -13.39 -29.08 -67.09
C ILE A 8 -13.25 -28.06 -65.93
N GLY A 9 -13.58 -26.78 -66.16
CA GLY A 9 -13.54 -25.75 -65.11
C GLY A 9 -14.56 -25.98 -63.98
N CYS A 10 -15.75 -26.53 -64.29
CA CYS A 10 -16.78 -26.76 -63.29
C CYS A 10 -16.50 -27.99 -62.40
N LEU A 11 -15.81 -29.02 -62.92
CA LEU A 11 -15.50 -30.22 -62.13
C LEU A 11 -14.34 -30.02 -61.14
N LEU A 12 -13.40 -29.10 -61.41
CA LEU A 12 -12.33 -28.76 -60.47
C LEU A 12 -12.82 -27.87 -59.31
N ALA A 13 -13.85 -27.06 -59.51
CA ALA A 13 -14.47 -26.26 -58.44
C ALA A 13 -15.29 -27.10 -57.45
N ALA A 14 -15.89 -28.21 -57.91
CA ALA A 14 -16.66 -29.11 -57.04
C ALA A 14 -15.76 -30.01 -56.16
N GLY A 15 -14.57 -30.39 -56.64
CA GLY A 15 -13.62 -31.20 -55.87
C GLY A 15 -12.96 -30.45 -54.71
N LEU A 16 -12.70 -29.14 -54.86
CA LEU A 16 -12.06 -28.34 -53.82
C LEU A 16 -13.03 -27.90 -52.70
N ALA A 17 -14.33 -27.81 -53.00
CA ALA A 17 -15.36 -27.48 -52.01
C ALA A 17 -15.62 -28.64 -51.03
N VAL A 18 -15.40 -29.89 -51.43
CA VAL A 18 -15.61 -31.06 -50.55
C VAL A 18 -14.46 -31.24 -49.55
N LEU A 19 -13.25 -30.75 -49.87
CA LEU A 19 -12.11 -30.77 -48.93
C LEU A 19 -12.10 -29.60 -47.93
N LEU A 20 -12.87 -28.54 -48.18
CA LEU A 20 -13.03 -27.40 -47.25
C LEU A 20 -14.25 -27.53 -46.32
N GLY A 21 -15.14 -28.51 -46.57
CA GLY A 21 -16.39 -28.70 -45.82
C GLY A 21 -16.35 -29.75 -44.70
N LEU A 22 -15.30 -30.57 -44.61
CA LEU A 22 -15.10 -31.51 -43.50
C LEU A 22 -14.21 -30.89 -42.44
N GLY A 23 -14.69 -29.79 -41.85
CA GLY A 23 -14.23 -29.37 -40.54
C GLY A 23 -14.57 -30.48 -39.56
N ILE A 24 -13.58 -31.32 -39.22
CA ILE A 24 -13.66 -32.21 -38.07
C ILE A 24 -13.94 -31.32 -36.88
N ILE A 25 -15.21 -31.27 -36.45
CA ILE A 25 -15.59 -30.70 -35.17
C ILE A 25 -15.05 -31.67 -34.13
N LEU A 26 -13.76 -31.53 -33.80
CA LEU A 26 -13.24 -32.05 -32.55
C LEU A 26 -14.12 -31.40 -31.47
N PRO A 27 -14.78 -32.19 -30.61
CA PRO A 27 -15.50 -31.63 -29.47
C PRO A 27 -14.49 -30.73 -28.76
N LYS A 28 -14.83 -29.44 -28.67
CA LYS A 28 -14.02 -28.44 -27.99
C LYS A 28 -13.92 -28.94 -26.55
N GLU A 29 -12.86 -29.68 -26.26
CA GLU A 29 -12.60 -30.19 -24.94
C GLU A 29 -12.63 -28.94 -24.07
N LYS A 30 -13.63 -28.88 -23.20
CA LYS A 30 -13.86 -27.72 -22.35
C LYS A 30 -12.63 -27.70 -21.46
N VAL A 31 -11.58 -27.01 -21.91
CA VAL A 31 -10.32 -26.85 -21.20
C VAL A 31 -10.75 -26.34 -19.85
N ARG A 32 -10.79 -27.24 -18.87
CA ARG A 32 -11.10 -26.90 -17.51
C ARG A 32 -9.94 -26.00 -17.15
N SER A 33 -10.21 -24.69 -17.09
CA SER A 33 -9.26 -23.75 -16.52
C SER A 33 -8.77 -24.39 -15.22
N PRO A 34 -7.44 -24.50 -15.01
CA PRO A 34 -6.94 -25.06 -13.77
C PRO A 34 -7.63 -24.31 -12.62
N PRO A 35 -8.04 -25.02 -11.55
CA PRO A 35 -8.67 -24.37 -10.42
C PRO A 35 -7.75 -23.23 -9.97
N SER A 36 -8.33 -22.04 -9.79
CA SER A 36 -7.59 -20.91 -9.25
C SER A 36 -6.89 -21.37 -7.97
N PRO A 37 -5.60 -21.06 -7.79
CA PRO A 37 -4.90 -21.47 -6.59
C PRO A 37 -5.69 -20.97 -5.37
N VAL A 38 -5.83 -21.85 -4.37
CA VAL A 38 -6.44 -21.50 -3.09
C VAL A 38 -5.35 -20.85 -2.24
N PRO A 39 -5.63 -19.72 -1.55
CA PRO A 39 -4.68 -19.14 -0.61
C PRO A 39 -4.15 -20.18 0.37
N GLY A 40 -2.83 -20.30 0.46
CA GLY A 40 -2.15 -21.23 1.37
C GLY A 40 -1.45 -20.50 2.52
N PRO A 41 -0.96 -21.21 3.54
CA PRO A 41 -0.02 -20.63 4.50
C PRO A 41 1.30 -20.27 3.80
N PRO A 42 2.09 -19.31 4.32
CA PRO A 42 3.38 -18.97 3.75
C PRO A 42 4.35 -20.16 3.82
N PRO A 43 5.28 -20.26 2.86
CA PRO A 43 6.33 -21.27 2.89
C PRO A 43 7.26 -21.06 4.10
N VAL A 44 7.84 -22.15 4.61
CA VAL A 44 8.75 -22.13 5.77
C VAL A 44 10.20 -22.40 5.30
N PRO A 45 11.20 -21.58 5.69
CA PRO A 45 11.09 -20.38 6.53
C PRO A 45 10.59 -19.16 5.75
N ALA A 46 9.54 -18.49 6.26
CA ALA A 46 8.91 -17.34 5.59
C ALA A 46 9.87 -16.18 5.36
N GLU A 47 10.81 -15.97 6.31
CA GLU A 47 11.83 -14.93 6.25
C GLU A 47 12.62 -14.93 4.93
N LYS A 48 13.03 -16.12 4.47
CA LYS A 48 13.82 -16.25 3.23
C LYS A 48 13.03 -15.72 2.02
N PHE A 49 11.79 -16.17 1.87
CA PHE A 49 10.95 -15.79 0.74
C PHE A 49 10.49 -14.33 0.82
N ALA A 50 10.33 -13.81 2.03
CA ALA A 50 10.04 -12.40 2.26
C ALA A 50 11.24 -11.51 1.87
N LEU A 51 12.47 -11.93 2.20
CA LEU A 51 13.69 -11.24 1.79
C LEU A 51 13.85 -11.25 0.27
N GLU A 52 13.65 -12.38 -0.40
CA GLU A 52 13.71 -12.46 -1.87
C GLU A 52 12.70 -11.52 -2.56
N ALA A 53 11.50 -11.37 -2.00
CA ALA A 53 10.50 -10.43 -2.52
C ALA A 53 10.91 -8.96 -2.29
N LEU A 54 11.50 -8.68 -1.12
CA LEU A 54 12.04 -7.36 -0.79
C LEU A 54 13.18 -6.95 -1.73
N GLU A 55 14.13 -7.86 -1.97
CA GLU A 55 15.27 -7.63 -2.85
C GLU A 55 14.82 -7.30 -4.27
N LYS A 56 13.91 -8.12 -4.84
CA LYS A 56 13.35 -7.86 -6.18
C LYS A 56 12.60 -6.54 -6.26
N PHE A 57 11.86 -6.16 -5.21
CA PHE A 57 11.24 -4.85 -5.14
C PHE A 57 12.28 -3.72 -5.21
N PHE A 58 13.41 -3.85 -4.51
CA PHE A 58 14.45 -2.81 -4.52
C PHE A 58 15.26 -2.76 -5.82
N GLU A 59 15.52 -3.92 -6.45
CA GLU A 59 16.22 -4.04 -7.73
C GLU A 59 15.48 -3.40 -8.91
N GLY A 60 14.13 -3.41 -8.90
CA GLY A 60 13.33 -2.81 -9.96
C GLY A 60 13.65 -1.33 -10.17
N ALA A 61 13.97 -0.91 -11.39
CA ALA A 61 14.37 0.46 -11.71
C ALA A 61 13.17 1.40 -11.96
N SER A 62 12.01 0.82 -12.24
CA SER A 62 10.79 1.52 -12.63
C SER A 62 9.61 1.18 -11.73
N LEU A 63 8.57 2.01 -11.76
CA LEU A 63 7.31 1.75 -11.06
C LEU A 63 6.69 0.42 -11.54
N GLU A 64 6.77 0.16 -12.85
CA GLU A 64 6.30 -1.04 -13.52
C GLU A 64 6.98 -2.31 -13.01
N GLU A 65 8.30 -2.26 -12.78
CA GLU A 65 9.07 -3.38 -12.26
C GLU A 65 8.84 -3.61 -10.76
N LYS A 66 8.56 -2.56 -9.99
CA LYS A 66 8.32 -2.65 -8.55
C LYS A 66 6.93 -3.17 -8.20
N LEU A 67 5.91 -2.77 -8.96
CA LEU A 67 4.50 -3.08 -8.66
C LEU A 67 4.14 -4.57 -8.47
N PRO A 68 4.72 -5.53 -9.23
CA PRO A 68 4.47 -6.94 -8.99
C PRO A 68 4.79 -7.42 -7.58
N PHE A 69 5.65 -6.69 -6.85
CA PHE A 69 6.07 -6.98 -5.49
C PHE A 69 5.36 -6.13 -4.46
N VAL A 70 4.41 -5.28 -4.85
CA VAL A 70 3.68 -4.38 -3.94
C VAL A 70 2.33 -4.98 -3.57
N LYS A 71 1.99 -4.89 -2.29
CA LYS A 71 0.68 -5.29 -1.77
C LYS A 71 -0.41 -4.45 -2.42
N ASP A 72 -1.51 -5.09 -2.85
CA ASP A 72 -2.65 -4.44 -3.51
C ASP A 72 -2.22 -3.50 -4.65
N ALA A 73 -1.32 -3.98 -5.52
CA ALA A 73 -0.68 -3.17 -6.57
C ALA A 73 -1.66 -2.30 -7.39
N GLY A 74 -2.86 -2.80 -7.71
CA GLY A 74 -3.87 -2.02 -8.42
C GLY A 74 -4.40 -0.81 -7.63
N ARG A 75 -4.55 -0.94 -6.32
CA ARG A 75 -4.97 0.14 -5.41
C ARG A 75 -3.82 1.12 -5.13
N VAL A 76 -2.60 0.61 -4.99
CA VAL A 76 -1.42 1.39 -4.58
C VAL A 76 -0.75 2.11 -5.76
N ARG A 77 -0.89 1.62 -7.00
CA ARG A 77 -0.31 2.25 -8.20
C ARG A 77 -0.54 3.77 -8.28
N PRO A 78 -1.78 4.29 -8.17
CA PRO A 78 -2.00 5.74 -8.24
C PRO A 78 -1.26 6.52 -7.14
N MET A 79 -1.06 5.90 -5.97
CA MET A 79 -0.33 6.51 -4.85
C MET A 79 1.18 6.54 -5.13
N MET A 80 1.73 5.48 -5.75
CA MET A 80 3.14 5.45 -6.18
C MET A 80 3.42 6.46 -7.28
N GLU A 81 2.52 6.58 -8.27
CA GLU A 81 2.61 7.57 -9.34
C GLU A 81 2.58 9.00 -8.79
N ASP A 82 1.69 9.24 -7.83
CA ASP A 82 1.64 10.49 -7.09
C ASP A 82 2.96 10.76 -6.33
N TYR A 83 3.41 9.82 -5.51
CA TYR A 83 4.55 10.01 -4.61
C TYR A 83 5.88 10.14 -5.37
N HIS A 84 6.16 9.22 -6.28
CA HIS A 84 7.44 9.20 -6.99
C HIS A 84 7.42 10.09 -8.24
N GLY A 85 6.32 10.09 -8.99
CA GLY A 85 6.18 10.88 -10.21
C GLY A 85 5.85 12.33 -9.93
N ARG A 86 4.67 12.60 -9.35
CA ARG A 86 4.17 13.97 -9.17
C ARG A 86 4.90 14.75 -8.08
N ARG A 87 5.17 14.13 -6.93
CA ARG A 87 5.87 14.76 -5.80
C ARG A 87 7.39 14.64 -5.89
N GLY A 88 7.90 13.82 -6.81
CA GLY A 88 9.33 13.70 -7.10
C GLY A 88 10.15 13.00 -6.01
N HIS A 89 9.51 12.23 -5.13
CA HIS A 89 10.25 11.46 -4.12
C HIS A 89 11.03 10.34 -4.79
N PRO A 90 12.34 10.17 -4.52
CA PRO A 90 13.12 9.10 -5.13
C PRO A 90 12.64 7.73 -4.66
N PHE A 91 12.89 6.69 -5.46
CA PHE A 91 12.72 5.33 -4.97
C PHE A 91 13.73 5.05 -3.84
N PRO A 92 13.31 4.37 -2.77
CA PRO A 92 14.22 4.02 -1.69
C PRO A 92 15.27 3.03 -2.21
N THR A 93 16.47 3.10 -1.65
CA THR A 93 17.57 2.17 -1.95
C THR A 93 17.77 1.20 -0.79
N MET A 94 18.29 0.02 -1.11
CA MET A 94 18.61 -1.02 -0.14
C MET A 94 20.12 -1.19 -0.07
N GLY A 95 20.70 -0.92 1.10
CA GLY A 95 22.08 -1.23 1.43
C GLY A 95 22.14 -2.53 2.23
N ARG A 96 22.02 -2.43 3.56
CA ARG A 96 21.98 -3.60 4.47
C ARG A 96 20.56 -3.88 4.92
N VAL A 97 20.26 -5.15 5.17
CA VAL A 97 18.96 -5.58 5.70
C VAL A 97 19.20 -6.38 6.98
N SER A 98 18.42 -6.10 8.03
CA SER A 98 18.44 -6.91 9.26
C SER A 98 17.91 -8.32 9.01
N PRO A 99 18.17 -9.29 9.91
CA PRO A 99 17.34 -10.48 9.99
C PRO A 99 15.85 -10.11 10.09
N GLY A 100 14.99 -10.90 9.45
CA GLY A 100 13.56 -10.67 9.44
C GLY A 100 12.92 -11.12 10.76
N ARG A 101 12.02 -10.30 11.29
CA ARG A 101 11.21 -10.65 12.48
C ARG A 101 9.82 -11.05 12.03
N LEU A 102 9.45 -12.31 12.26
CA LEU A 102 8.07 -12.76 12.03
C LEU A 102 7.15 -12.07 13.03
N MET A 103 6.06 -11.51 12.51
CA MET A 103 5.00 -10.90 13.29
C MET A 103 3.65 -11.42 12.81
N SER A 104 2.68 -11.42 13.73
CA SER A 104 1.29 -11.71 13.42
C SER A 104 0.44 -10.50 13.71
N ALA A 105 -0.36 -10.09 12.72
CA ALA A 105 -1.33 -9.01 12.83
C ALA A 105 -2.72 -9.59 12.53
N GLY A 106 -3.42 -10.04 13.58
CA GLY A 106 -4.64 -10.82 13.42
C GLY A 106 -4.36 -12.15 12.72
N SER A 107 -5.03 -12.41 11.60
CA SER A 107 -4.82 -13.61 10.77
C SER A 107 -3.67 -13.48 9.77
N ARG A 108 -3.02 -12.31 9.68
CA ARG A 108 -1.94 -12.06 8.72
C ARG A 108 -0.59 -12.36 9.33
N GLN A 109 0.28 -12.95 8.50
CA GLN A 109 1.68 -13.16 8.82
C GLN A 109 2.51 -12.20 7.99
N LEU A 110 3.34 -11.41 8.67
CA LEU A 110 4.26 -10.48 8.04
C LEU A 110 5.67 -10.69 8.58
N VAL A 111 6.65 -10.38 7.75
CA VAL A 111 8.06 -10.32 8.13
C VAL A 111 8.49 -8.87 8.14
N LEU A 112 8.97 -8.40 9.28
CA LEU A 112 9.48 -7.04 9.45
C LEU A 112 11.01 -7.05 9.29
N PHE A 113 11.50 -6.21 8.39
CA PHE A 113 12.91 -5.93 8.19
C PHE A 113 13.24 -4.49 8.61
N GLU A 114 14.47 -4.26 9.08
CA GLU A 114 15.07 -2.93 9.10
C GLU A 114 16.01 -2.81 7.90
N VAL A 115 15.77 -1.82 7.04
CA VAL A 115 16.61 -1.54 5.87
C VAL A 115 17.48 -0.33 6.16
N GLU A 116 18.77 -0.49 5.96
CA GLU A 116 19.78 0.57 5.98
C GLU A 116 20.09 0.96 4.52
N PRO A 117 19.64 2.12 4.04
CA PRO A 117 19.95 2.59 2.69
C PRO A 117 21.43 3.01 2.58
N PHE A 118 21.92 3.26 1.36
CA PHE A 118 23.26 3.82 1.15
C PHE A 118 23.42 5.23 1.71
N SER A 119 22.31 5.97 1.81
CA SER A 119 22.24 7.30 2.42
C SER A 119 20.93 7.46 3.17
N GLY A 120 21.01 8.03 4.37
CA GLY A 120 19.84 8.31 5.22
C GLY A 120 19.66 7.33 6.38
N PRO A 121 18.60 7.53 7.19
CA PRO A 121 18.32 6.71 8.37
C PRO A 121 17.81 5.32 8.00
N ARG A 122 17.98 4.36 8.92
CA ARG A 122 17.32 3.06 8.82
C ARG A 122 15.81 3.21 8.90
N TYR A 123 15.08 2.42 8.13
CA TYR A 123 13.61 2.43 8.14
C TYR A 123 13.02 1.01 8.16
N PRO A 124 11.86 0.82 8.81
CA PRO A 124 11.19 -0.47 8.84
C PRO A 124 10.49 -0.75 7.51
N VAL A 125 10.52 -2.00 7.07
CA VAL A 125 9.76 -2.49 5.91
C VAL A 125 8.98 -3.74 6.29
N ALA A 126 7.67 -3.70 6.06
CA ALA A 126 6.80 -4.85 6.26
C ALA A 126 6.62 -5.59 4.92
N VAL A 127 6.86 -6.90 4.94
CA VAL A 127 6.59 -7.81 3.84
C VAL A 127 5.48 -8.77 4.28
N ASP A 128 4.34 -8.68 3.64
CA ASP A 128 3.13 -9.44 3.96
C ASP A 128 3.00 -10.68 3.08
N TRP A 129 2.27 -11.67 3.58
CA TRP A 129 1.83 -12.82 2.80
C TRP A 129 0.40 -12.61 2.31
N ASP A 130 0.20 -12.46 1.00
CA ASP A 130 -1.12 -12.21 0.40
C ASP A 130 -1.97 -13.48 0.17
N GLY A 131 -1.49 -14.64 0.65
CA GLY A 131 -2.08 -15.96 0.39
C GLY A 131 -1.38 -16.73 -0.72
N PHE A 132 -0.62 -16.04 -1.57
CA PHE A 132 0.04 -16.62 -2.74
C PHE A 132 1.54 -16.31 -2.79
N ARG A 133 1.94 -15.14 -2.29
CA ARG A 133 3.30 -14.62 -2.37
C ARG A 133 3.57 -13.59 -1.28
N HIS A 134 4.86 -13.35 -1.08
CA HIS A 134 5.33 -12.25 -0.25
C HIS A 134 5.29 -10.94 -1.04
N VAL A 135 4.73 -9.90 -0.45
CA VAL A 135 4.54 -8.58 -1.05
C VAL A 135 4.92 -7.47 -0.07
N VAL A 136 5.58 -6.44 -0.57
CA VAL A 136 5.99 -5.26 0.19
C VAL A 136 4.79 -4.36 0.46
N ASP A 137 4.61 -3.99 1.72
CA ASP A 137 3.69 -2.92 2.10
C ASP A 137 4.32 -1.56 1.80
N TRP A 138 4.11 -1.10 0.56
CA TRP A 138 4.72 0.14 0.07
C TRP A 138 4.27 1.36 0.87
N GLU A 139 3.01 1.41 1.31
CA GLU A 139 2.50 2.57 2.05
C GLU A 139 3.16 2.69 3.44
N SER A 140 3.42 1.57 4.10
CA SER A 140 4.22 1.54 5.34
C SER A 140 5.68 1.87 5.08
N LEU A 141 6.24 1.35 3.98
CA LEU A 141 7.61 1.62 3.54
C LEU A 141 7.85 3.11 3.29
N THR A 142 6.90 3.85 2.73
CA THR A 142 7.04 5.29 2.42
C THR A 142 6.38 6.21 3.44
N ALA A 143 5.69 5.65 4.44
CA ALA A 143 4.79 6.38 5.33
C ALA A 143 3.82 7.27 4.52
N TYR A 144 3.33 6.76 3.37
CA TYR A 144 2.53 7.53 2.45
C TYR A 144 1.30 8.13 3.13
N GLY A 145 1.12 9.43 2.91
CA GLY A 145 -0.09 10.19 3.24
C GLY A 145 -0.65 10.92 2.03
N THR A 146 -1.92 11.32 2.11
CA THR A 146 -2.61 12.05 1.03
C THR A 146 -1.99 13.42 0.74
N MET A 147 -1.13 13.91 1.64
CA MET A 147 -0.30 15.10 1.49
C MET A 147 1.05 14.85 2.17
N ASP A 148 2.12 15.48 1.68
CA ASP A 148 3.43 15.41 2.34
C ASP A 148 3.38 16.08 3.72
N TRP A 149 4.09 15.51 4.70
CA TRP A 149 4.09 16.01 6.07
C TRP A 149 4.47 17.49 6.18
N ALA A 150 5.58 17.87 5.54
CA ALA A 150 6.07 19.25 5.55
C ALA A 150 5.03 20.24 4.99
N LYS A 151 4.36 19.85 3.90
CA LYS A 151 3.29 20.63 3.27
C LYS A 151 2.07 20.72 4.18
N PHE A 152 1.66 19.61 4.78
CA PHE A 152 0.53 19.56 5.71
C PHE A 152 0.70 20.48 6.91
N VAL A 153 1.89 20.46 7.53
CA VAL A 153 2.20 21.32 8.67
C VAL A 153 2.22 22.79 8.27
N ALA A 154 2.80 23.11 7.11
CA ALA A 154 2.94 24.49 6.64
C ALA A 154 1.60 25.09 6.16
N GLU A 155 0.87 24.37 5.33
CA GLU A 155 -0.35 24.87 4.67
C GLU A 155 -1.60 24.74 5.53
N LYS A 156 -1.57 23.89 6.56
CA LYS A 156 -2.68 23.71 7.51
C LYS A 156 -4.01 23.47 6.77
N PRO A 157 -4.13 22.38 5.99
CA PRO A 157 -5.27 22.17 5.12
C PRO A 157 -6.56 21.92 5.92
N GLN A 158 -7.64 22.59 5.52
CA GLN A 158 -8.98 22.38 6.08
C GLN A 158 -9.70 21.15 5.51
N GLY A 159 -9.13 20.51 4.49
CA GLY A 159 -9.59 19.21 3.98
C GLY A 159 -8.89 18.07 4.72
N ALA A 160 -9.63 17.02 5.08
CA ALA A 160 -9.10 15.85 5.76
C ALA A 160 -7.94 15.21 4.99
N GLN A 161 -6.83 14.95 5.68
CA GLN A 161 -5.66 14.27 5.13
C GLN A 161 -5.42 12.97 5.89
N THR A 162 -5.21 11.87 5.16
CA THR A 162 -4.78 10.60 5.76
C THR A 162 -3.27 10.62 5.92
N MET A 163 -2.81 10.38 7.15
CA MET A 163 -1.41 10.47 7.56
C MET A 163 -0.98 9.20 8.29
N ARG A 164 0.17 8.65 7.87
CA ARG A 164 0.88 7.59 8.60
C ARG A 164 1.92 8.22 9.50
N VAL A 165 1.67 8.18 10.79
CA VAL A 165 2.40 8.95 11.80
C VAL A 165 2.69 8.09 13.01
N TYR A 166 3.56 8.57 13.89
CA TYR A 166 3.67 8.05 15.23
C TYR A 166 2.86 8.91 16.19
N GLY A 167 2.04 8.25 17.01
CA GLY A 167 1.29 8.87 18.09
C GLY A 167 1.91 8.56 19.45
N SER A 168 1.87 9.54 20.35
CA SER A 168 2.17 9.35 21.78
C SER A 168 1.26 10.22 22.65
N ALA A 169 1.12 9.84 23.92
CA ALA A 169 0.38 10.66 24.88
C ALA A 169 1.10 12.00 25.10
N LEU A 170 0.34 13.09 25.10
CA LEU A 170 0.81 14.39 25.59
C LEU A 170 0.38 14.52 27.06
N PRO A 171 1.22 15.07 27.97
CA PRO A 171 0.80 15.42 29.32
C PRO A 171 -0.50 16.26 29.31
N ALA A 172 -1.44 15.92 30.19
CA ALA A 172 -2.80 16.47 30.20
C ALA A 172 -2.89 17.96 30.59
N ASP A 173 -1.80 18.50 31.14
CA ASP A 173 -1.60 19.90 31.53
C ASP A 173 -1.31 20.84 30.34
N LEU A 174 -0.99 20.29 29.17
CA LEU A 174 -0.86 21.05 27.91
C LEU A 174 -2.22 21.22 27.21
N TRP A 175 -3.18 21.79 27.93
CA TRP A 175 -4.56 22.03 27.50
C TRP A 175 -4.66 23.34 26.70
N PRO A 176 -5.04 23.32 25.40
CA PRO A 176 -5.29 24.54 24.64
C PRO A 176 -6.46 25.34 25.25
N PRO A 177 -6.36 26.66 25.42
CA PRO A 177 -7.46 27.48 25.92
C PRO A 177 -8.75 27.26 25.11
N GLY A 178 -9.86 26.99 25.81
CA GLY A 178 -11.18 26.79 25.18
C GLY A 178 -11.48 25.35 24.71
N MET A 179 -10.63 24.36 25.00
CA MET A 179 -10.92 22.97 24.66
C MET A 179 -12.11 22.40 25.48
N LYS A 180 -13.02 21.71 24.77
CA LYS A 180 -14.27 21.16 25.30
C LYS A 180 -13.99 19.98 26.25
N LYS A 181 -14.89 19.79 27.24
CA LYS A 181 -14.80 18.67 28.18
C LYS A 181 -14.71 17.33 27.43
N GLY A 182 -13.75 16.50 27.83
CA GLY A 182 -13.55 15.15 27.30
C GLY A 182 -12.71 15.08 26.02
N TRP A 183 -12.38 16.21 25.40
CA TRP A 183 -11.35 16.26 24.36
C TRP A 183 -9.97 16.07 25.00
N ARG A 184 -9.03 15.54 24.22
CA ARG A 184 -7.64 15.36 24.66
C ARG A 184 -6.67 15.75 23.55
N THR A 185 -5.47 16.14 23.96
CA THR A 185 -4.35 16.41 23.06
C THR A 185 -3.44 15.18 22.98
N PHE A 186 -2.93 14.90 21.80
CA PHE A 186 -1.94 13.87 21.52
C PHE A 186 -0.77 14.48 20.78
N ARG A 187 0.41 13.87 20.94
CA ARG A 187 1.58 14.20 20.15
C ARG A 187 1.57 13.35 18.89
N VAL A 188 1.75 13.99 17.73
CA VAL A 188 1.90 13.33 16.44
C VAL A 188 3.20 13.78 15.78
N GLU A 189 3.94 12.83 15.24
CA GLU A 189 5.18 13.07 14.53
C GLU A 189 5.31 12.17 13.31
N HIS A 190 6.04 12.63 12.30
CA HIS A 190 6.34 11.87 11.10
C HIS A 190 7.77 11.32 11.20
N ARG A 191 8.02 10.13 10.64
CA ARG A 191 9.34 9.49 10.75
C ARG A 191 10.45 10.25 10.03
N ASP A 192 10.10 10.95 8.96
CA ASP A 192 11.02 11.68 8.08
C ASP A 192 11.08 13.18 8.42
N SER A 193 10.66 13.57 9.64
CA SER A 193 10.66 14.96 10.07
C SER A 193 10.80 15.10 11.58
N ASP A 194 11.63 16.05 12.01
CA ASP A 194 11.74 16.42 13.42
C ASP A 194 10.58 17.31 13.90
N VAL A 195 9.68 17.70 13.00
CA VAL A 195 8.53 18.54 13.34
C VAL A 195 7.43 17.70 13.97
N VAL A 196 7.20 17.98 15.25
CA VAL A 196 6.16 17.38 16.07
C VAL A 196 4.98 18.35 16.15
N ILE A 197 3.76 17.86 15.93
CA ILE A 197 2.54 18.65 16.08
C ILE A 197 1.65 18.12 17.21
N PRO A 198 1.01 19.01 18.00
CA PRO A 198 -0.10 18.62 18.83
C PRO A 198 -1.35 18.43 17.96
N VAL A 199 -2.09 17.37 18.21
CA VAL A 199 -3.42 17.14 17.62
C VAL A 199 -4.44 17.01 18.73
N VAL A 200 -5.65 17.50 18.50
CA VAL A 200 -6.78 17.34 19.42
C VAL A 200 -7.73 16.28 18.88
N ALA A 201 -8.37 15.54 19.78
CA ALA A 201 -9.36 14.54 19.41
C ALA A 201 -10.62 14.70 20.24
N ASN A 202 -11.76 14.40 19.62
CA ASN A 202 -13.04 14.34 20.32
C ASN A 202 -13.05 13.19 21.37
N PRO A 203 -14.05 13.10 22.26
CA PRO A 203 -14.04 12.13 23.35
C PRO A 203 -14.01 10.66 22.91
N GLU A 204 -14.60 10.32 21.76
CA GLU A 204 -14.60 8.95 21.25
C GLU A 204 -13.21 8.55 20.78
N ILE A 205 -12.62 9.33 19.87
CA ILE A 205 -11.27 9.10 19.34
C ILE A 205 -10.23 9.19 20.46
N SER A 206 -10.40 10.11 21.40
CA SER A 206 -9.54 10.24 22.58
C SER A 206 -9.47 8.96 23.40
N ARG A 207 -10.59 8.24 23.58
CA ARG A 207 -10.61 6.95 24.28
C ARG A 207 -9.85 5.89 23.52
N GLN A 208 -10.02 5.82 22.20
CA GLN A 208 -9.32 4.86 21.35
C GLN A 208 -7.80 5.13 21.37
N LEU A 209 -7.39 6.36 21.07
CA LEU A 209 -5.98 6.74 21.04
C LEU A 209 -5.31 6.56 22.40
N SER A 210 -5.96 6.95 23.51
CA SER A 210 -5.38 6.78 24.85
C SER A 210 -5.01 5.32 25.13
N LYS A 211 -5.86 4.35 24.75
CA LYS A 211 -5.56 2.92 24.93
C LYS A 211 -4.30 2.49 24.17
N LEU A 212 -4.06 3.09 23.00
CA LEU A 212 -2.95 2.73 22.11
C LEU A 212 -1.65 3.42 22.51
N VAL A 213 -1.71 4.69 22.94
CA VAL A 213 -0.52 5.55 23.08
C VAL A 213 -0.04 5.73 24.53
N THR A 214 -0.75 5.21 25.54
CA THR A 214 -0.33 5.36 26.94
C THR A 214 1.00 4.65 27.20
N GLY A 215 2.00 5.42 27.65
CA GLY A 215 3.32 4.92 28.03
C GLY A 215 4.21 4.48 26.85
N LYS A 216 3.78 4.69 25.60
CA LYS A 216 4.53 4.27 24.42
C LYS A 216 4.24 5.14 23.20
N ARG A 217 5.19 5.09 22.27
CA ARG A 217 5.07 5.64 20.93
C ARG A 217 4.61 4.53 19.99
N VAL A 218 3.56 4.75 19.21
CA VAL A 218 2.98 3.72 18.32
C VAL A 218 2.71 4.26 16.91
N PRO A 219 2.89 3.45 15.86
CA PRO A 219 2.48 3.83 14.51
C PRO A 219 0.95 3.85 14.42
N LEU A 220 0.41 4.87 13.77
CA LEU A 220 -1.02 5.08 13.55
C LEU A 220 -1.27 5.57 12.13
N THR A 221 -2.41 5.19 11.57
CA THR A 221 -2.95 5.85 10.38
C THR A 221 -4.13 6.71 10.81
N LEU A 222 -4.03 8.02 10.64
CA LEU A 222 -5.01 9.01 11.12
C LEU A 222 -5.54 9.85 9.97
N GLU A 223 -6.83 10.19 10.00
CA GLU A 223 -7.35 11.34 9.23
C GLU A 223 -7.28 12.59 10.10
N ILE A 224 -6.53 13.58 9.64
CA ILE A 224 -6.26 14.83 10.36
C ILE A 224 -6.65 16.01 9.50
N VAL A 225 -7.21 17.05 10.13
CA VAL A 225 -7.56 18.31 9.48
C VAL A 225 -7.06 19.48 10.31
N TRP A 226 -6.80 20.62 9.68
CA TRP A 226 -6.65 21.88 10.41
C TRP A 226 -8.01 22.55 10.60
N ASN A 227 -8.36 22.82 11.85
CA ASN A 227 -9.52 23.63 12.21
C ASN A 227 -9.08 25.05 12.63
N PRO A 228 -9.27 26.08 11.80
CA PRO A 228 -8.91 27.46 12.16
C PRO A 228 -9.83 28.06 13.24
N ALA A 229 -11.03 27.49 13.44
CA ALA A 229 -11.99 27.94 14.44
C ALA A 229 -11.75 27.33 15.84
N ALA A 230 -10.83 26.36 15.95
CA ALA A 230 -10.40 25.88 17.25
C ALA A 230 -9.59 26.97 17.98
N GLY A 231 -9.84 27.15 19.27
CA GLY A 231 -9.43 28.34 20.04
C GLY A 231 -7.96 28.76 19.90
N GLY A 232 -7.68 30.06 20.10
CA GLY A 232 -6.32 30.58 20.29
C GLY A 232 -5.39 30.54 19.08
N GLY A 233 -5.90 30.36 17.85
CA GLY A 233 -5.10 30.36 16.62
C GLY A 233 -5.24 29.11 15.74
N GLY A 234 -6.24 28.25 16.01
CA GLY A 234 -6.52 27.03 15.27
C GLY A 234 -5.77 25.81 15.81
N SER A 235 -6.23 24.61 15.45
CA SER A 235 -5.59 23.35 15.86
C SER A 235 -5.73 22.25 14.81
N PHE A 236 -4.78 21.32 14.79
CA PHE A 236 -4.96 20.06 14.08
C PHE A 236 -5.90 19.15 14.87
N GLU A 237 -6.94 18.64 14.21
CA GLU A 237 -7.93 17.74 14.80
C GLU A 237 -7.87 16.37 14.14
N VAL A 238 -7.90 15.32 14.95
CA VAL A 238 -8.07 13.94 14.48
C VAL A 238 -9.55 13.70 14.22
N LEU A 239 -9.90 13.48 12.97
CA LEU A 239 -11.26 13.14 12.54
C LEU A 239 -11.54 11.66 12.67
N ARG A 240 -10.52 10.81 12.45
CA ARG A 240 -10.68 9.36 12.48
C ARG A 240 -9.35 8.66 12.77
N LEU A 241 -9.40 7.61 13.59
CA LEU A 241 -8.38 6.57 13.62
C LEU A 241 -8.69 5.62 12.46
N VAL A 242 -7.93 5.73 11.36
CA VAL A 242 -8.10 4.86 10.20
C VAL A 242 -7.61 3.45 10.54
N ALA A 243 -6.47 3.38 11.25
CA ALA A 243 -5.92 2.11 11.69
C ALA A 243 -4.89 2.18 12.83
N GLU A 244 -4.77 1.07 13.56
CA GLU A 244 -3.81 0.82 14.65
C GLU A 244 -2.41 0.39 14.14
N GLY A 245 -1.95 1.03 13.08
CA GLY A 245 -0.66 0.74 12.44
C GLY A 245 -0.60 1.32 11.03
N TRP A 246 0.58 1.20 10.40
CA TRP A 246 0.77 1.66 9.02
C TRP A 246 0.46 0.59 7.97
N SER A 247 0.68 -0.68 8.33
CA SER A 247 0.37 -1.81 7.46
C SER A 247 -1.09 -2.16 7.58
N GLN A 248 -1.81 -2.07 6.46
CA GLN A 248 -3.26 -2.30 6.31
C GLN A 248 -3.49 -3.34 5.26
#